data_AF-A0A139SRG9-F1
#
_entry.id   AF-A0A139SRG9-F1
#
_cell.length_a   1.000
_cell.length_b   1.000
_cell.length_c   1.000
_cell.angle_alpha   90.00
_cell.angle_beta   90.00
_cell.angle_gamma   90.00
#
_symmetry.space_group_name_H-M   'P 1'
#
loop_
_entity.id
_entity.type
_entity.pdbx_description
1 polymer ?
#
loop_
_entity_poly.entity_id
_entity_poly.type
_entity_poly.pdbx_seq_one_letter_code
_entity_poly.pdbx_strand_id
1 'polypeptide(L)'
;MMKLAKEGDLGLFTHITTASLGAPFRGQLNDFIEAERVIVWLGGQVARVTGLMPASNIMLILACVGAAFSFYFAARLWRVSRLTAWVFAIVYAFLPHNQRSLDSLGIVTTGLLPLQFYCLWYIATVQRLSWKSFRFRLTLVIGMLSGLLNVYWVFFFAQMCVLAVLCGLLKRRQGVIMALIPLAATCFMAILVLGSFVIYRFQYGVNPTAMVRTYSDVEGGALKPIELLIPIWGTRLKGVSLFFSRYYDGGKWDVGEYWWGVYIGLCAIAGLLALLFRGVYRQLNRHSPSLPFLAVCWTIAYASFGGVNAIFSLITNFYDIRGTNRYSFAIATIGFLYFVFVIHRLTKRWSLKVRFGVLIALGSLFMWDQSYQSYFFPRYNIPTSLTRERVMADKALALNLENRLDAGAMIYILPVLDFPEPFSGRGAFKLNFFIYDPIRPFLYSTKLRYSYGSNKGRQGADWQLNVQELPAGELAARLESYGFAGILLNRKDYPDRGEQLLAEFAKAGWPMEFEQGIRNEWAFIRLRPSERPVFPTQTPYAMSVENQDS
;
A
#
# COMPACT_ATOMS: atom_id res chain seq x y z
N MET A 1 -11.36 0.56 -4.38
CA MET A 1 -10.92 -0.26 -5.53
C MET A 1 -11.52 -1.68 -5.54
N MET A 2 -11.35 -2.53 -4.50
CA MET A 2 -11.94 -3.90 -4.50
C MET A 2 -13.45 -3.92 -4.79
N LYS A 3 -14.18 -2.93 -4.27
CA LYS A 3 -15.61 -2.76 -4.57
C LYS A 3 -15.88 -2.50 -6.06
N LEU A 4 -15.12 -1.61 -6.69
CA LEU A 4 -15.24 -1.34 -8.13
C LEU A 4 -14.94 -2.60 -8.96
N ALA A 5 -13.96 -3.41 -8.54
CA ALA A 5 -13.68 -4.69 -9.19
C ALA A 5 -14.82 -5.70 -9.00
N LYS A 6 -15.45 -5.72 -7.82
CA LYS A 6 -16.66 -6.53 -7.56
C LYS A 6 -17.79 -6.12 -8.51
N GLU A 7 -18.02 -4.82 -8.67
CA GLU A 7 -19.11 -4.26 -9.49
C GLU A 7 -18.83 -4.33 -11.00
N GLY A 8 -17.57 -4.58 -11.40
CA GLY A 8 -17.17 -4.68 -12.81
C GLY A 8 -16.64 -3.37 -13.40
N ASP A 9 -16.63 -2.29 -12.62
CA ASP A 9 -16.10 -0.97 -12.97
C ASP A 9 -14.55 -0.93 -13.04
N LEU A 10 -13.90 -1.96 -12.52
CA LEU A 10 -12.44 -2.15 -12.55
C LEU A 10 -12.09 -3.53 -13.10
N GLY A 11 -11.57 -3.56 -14.32
CA GLY A 11 -11.01 -4.75 -14.97
C GLY A 11 -9.48 -4.78 -14.92
N LEU A 12 -8.89 -5.94 -15.21
CA LEU A 12 -7.43 -6.11 -15.22
C LEU A 12 -6.73 -5.22 -16.26
N PHE A 13 -7.35 -5.04 -17.43
CA PHE A 13 -6.76 -4.32 -18.56
C PHE A 13 -7.63 -3.17 -19.09
N THR A 14 -8.72 -2.85 -18.39
CA THR A 14 -9.67 -1.81 -18.78
C THR A 14 -9.41 -0.52 -18.00
N HIS A 15 -9.92 0.58 -18.54
CA HIS A 15 -10.06 1.81 -17.77
C HIS A 15 -11.01 1.59 -16.58
N ILE A 16 -10.76 2.35 -15.52
CA ILE A 16 -11.55 2.38 -14.29
C ILE A 16 -12.53 3.53 -14.41
N THR A 17 -13.81 3.18 -14.57
CA THR A 17 -14.91 4.13 -14.66
C THR A 17 -16.09 3.62 -13.88
N THR A 18 -16.72 4.47 -13.08
CA THR A 18 -17.86 4.07 -12.24
C THR A 18 -18.99 5.08 -12.31
N ALA A 19 -20.22 4.59 -12.27
CA ALA A 19 -21.41 5.43 -12.16
C ALA A 19 -21.70 5.84 -10.70
N SER A 20 -21.16 5.11 -9.73
CA SER A 20 -21.47 5.26 -8.30
C SER A 20 -20.67 6.37 -7.62
N LEU A 21 -19.57 6.81 -8.23
CA LEU A 21 -18.71 7.91 -7.76
C LEU A 21 -18.59 8.98 -8.85
N GLY A 22 -18.15 10.18 -8.49
CA GLY A 22 -17.95 11.29 -9.42
C GLY A 22 -19.24 11.93 -9.96
N ALA A 23 -20.37 11.77 -9.27
CA ALA A 23 -21.64 12.39 -9.66
C ALA A 23 -21.49 13.93 -9.82
N PRO A 24 -22.16 14.58 -10.77
CA PRO A 24 -23.19 14.03 -11.66
C PRO A 24 -22.65 13.28 -12.89
N PHE A 25 -21.33 13.38 -13.13
CA PHE A 25 -20.66 12.63 -14.18
C PHE A 25 -20.40 11.18 -13.75
N ARG A 26 -19.58 10.46 -14.53
CA ARG A 26 -19.00 9.18 -14.13
C ARG A 26 -17.62 9.42 -13.52
N GLY A 27 -17.34 8.80 -12.39
CA GLY A 27 -16.03 8.86 -11.75
C GLY A 27 -14.98 8.19 -12.62
N GLN A 28 -13.86 8.88 -12.81
CA GLN A 28 -12.70 8.40 -13.58
C GLN A 28 -11.48 8.28 -12.66
N LEU A 29 -10.91 7.08 -12.56
CA LEU A 29 -9.80 6.78 -11.65
C LEU A 29 -8.52 6.35 -12.42
N ASN A 30 -8.37 6.82 -13.67
CA ASN A 30 -7.34 6.34 -14.60
C ASN A 30 -6.00 7.07 -14.53
N ASP A 31 -5.94 8.24 -13.88
CA ASP A 31 -4.71 9.05 -13.75
C ASP A 31 -3.87 8.71 -12.52
N PHE A 32 -4.30 7.72 -11.73
CA PHE A 32 -3.53 7.25 -10.59
C PHE A 32 -2.95 5.87 -10.93
N ILE A 33 -1.65 5.69 -10.67
CA ILE A 33 -0.98 4.42 -10.94
C ILE A 33 -1.53 3.36 -9.98
N GLU A 34 -2.37 2.48 -10.50
CA GLU A 34 -2.86 1.34 -9.74
C GLU A 34 -1.87 0.17 -9.79
N ALA A 35 -0.80 0.31 -9.01
CA ALA A 35 0.30 -0.65 -8.96
C ALA A 35 -0.12 -2.08 -8.53
N GLU A 36 -1.28 -2.24 -7.89
CA GLU A 36 -1.72 -3.49 -7.23
C GLU A 36 -2.92 -4.13 -7.93
N ARG A 37 -3.16 -3.74 -9.18
CA ARG A 37 -4.39 -4.03 -9.93
C ARG A 37 -4.79 -5.50 -9.91
N VAL A 38 -3.85 -6.43 -10.07
CA VAL A 38 -4.16 -7.87 -10.05
C VAL A 38 -4.69 -8.33 -8.69
N ILE A 39 -4.06 -7.88 -7.60
CA ILE A 39 -4.43 -8.27 -6.24
C ILE A 39 -5.82 -7.70 -5.89
N VAL A 40 -6.04 -6.43 -6.22
CA VAL A 40 -7.32 -5.75 -6.01
C VAL A 40 -8.43 -6.41 -6.83
N TRP A 41 -8.15 -6.74 -8.10
CA TRP A 41 -9.11 -7.40 -8.98
C TRP A 41 -9.48 -8.79 -8.46
N LEU A 42 -8.50 -9.60 -8.04
CA LEU A 42 -8.74 -10.90 -7.40
C LEU A 42 -9.61 -10.74 -6.14
N GLY A 43 -9.31 -9.74 -5.30
CA GLY A 43 -10.14 -9.40 -4.14
C GLY A 43 -11.58 -9.05 -4.54
N GLY A 44 -11.77 -8.34 -5.64
CA GLY A 44 -13.09 -8.07 -6.23
C GLY A 44 -13.84 -9.33 -6.66
N GLN A 45 -13.15 -10.31 -7.27
CA GLN A 45 -13.76 -11.58 -7.64
C GLN A 45 -14.18 -12.39 -6.41
N VAL A 46 -13.34 -12.44 -5.37
CA VAL A 46 -13.71 -13.07 -4.08
C VAL A 46 -14.90 -12.34 -3.44
N ALA A 47 -14.95 -11.02 -3.55
CA ALA A 47 -16.04 -10.19 -3.02
C ALA A 47 -17.38 -10.39 -3.74
N ARG A 48 -17.39 -10.87 -4.98
CA ARG A 48 -18.64 -11.25 -5.68
C ARG A 48 -19.33 -12.42 -5.00
N VAL A 49 -18.55 -13.36 -4.47
CA VAL A 49 -19.06 -14.58 -3.83
C VAL A 49 -19.30 -14.39 -2.34
N THR A 50 -18.36 -13.72 -1.65
CA THR A 50 -18.34 -13.65 -0.17
C THR A 50 -18.81 -12.31 0.40
N GLY A 51 -19.01 -11.29 -0.44
CA GLY A 51 -19.21 -9.91 -0.01
C GLY A 51 -17.90 -9.16 0.22
N LEU A 52 -17.97 -7.83 0.25
CA LEU A 52 -16.79 -6.95 0.27
C LEU A 52 -15.96 -7.12 1.55
N MET A 53 -16.59 -7.05 2.72
CA MET A 53 -15.85 -7.08 4.00
C MET A 53 -15.20 -8.45 4.27
N PRO A 54 -15.89 -9.60 4.08
CA PRO A 54 -15.24 -10.90 4.20
C PRO A 54 -14.11 -11.10 3.20
N ALA A 55 -14.30 -10.70 1.93
CA ALA A 55 -13.25 -10.79 0.91
C ALA A 55 -11.99 -10.02 1.29
N SER A 56 -12.14 -8.80 1.81
CA SER A 56 -11.02 -8.00 2.29
C SER A 56 -10.19 -8.74 3.36
N ASN A 57 -10.86 -9.37 4.34
CA ASN A 57 -10.17 -10.17 5.36
C ASN A 57 -9.52 -11.43 4.77
N ILE A 58 -10.20 -12.12 3.86
CA ILE A 58 -9.66 -13.29 3.15
C ILE A 58 -8.37 -12.91 2.41
N MET A 59 -8.34 -11.77 1.73
CA MET A 59 -7.15 -11.31 1.00
C MET A 59 -5.95 -11.08 1.92
N LEU A 60 -6.16 -10.51 3.11
CA LEU A 60 -5.10 -10.36 4.12
C LEU A 60 -4.59 -11.72 4.62
N ILE A 61 -5.50 -12.67 4.91
CA ILE A 61 -5.13 -14.03 5.34
C ILE A 61 -4.32 -14.73 4.23
N LEU A 62 -4.77 -14.61 2.98
CA LEU A 62 -4.08 -15.19 1.82
C LEU A 62 -2.68 -14.60 1.62
N ALA A 63 -2.47 -13.32 1.92
CA ALA A 63 -1.15 -12.72 1.87
C ALA A 63 -0.19 -13.37 2.89
N CYS A 64 -0.62 -13.57 4.14
CA CYS A 64 0.15 -14.27 5.16
C CYS A 64 0.42 -15.74 4.78
N VAL A 65 -0.61 -16.44 4.29
CA VAL A 65 -0.48 -17.82 3.83
C VAL A 65 0.52 -17.92 2.66
N GLY A 66 0.43 -17.01 1.70
CA GLY A 66 1.38 -16.91 0.58
C GLY A 66 2.82 -16.68 1.04
N ALA A 67 3.02 -15.82 2.05
CA ALA A 67 4.32 -15.59 2.65
C ALA A 67 4.89 -16.83 3.34
N ALA A 68 4.09 -17.56 4.13
CA ALA A 68 4.49 -18.83 4.74
C ALA A 68 4.92 -19.85 3.67
N PHE A 69 4.09 -20.06 2.66
CA PHE A 69 4.37 -21.03 1.60
C PHE A 69 5.64 -20.68 0.83
N SER A 70 5.76 -19.44 0.39
CA SER A 70 6.95 -19.00 -0.34
C SER A 70 8.23 -19.16 0.47
N PHE A 71 8.21 -18.76 1.75
CA PHE A 71 9.35 -18.98 2.65
C PHE A 71 9.68 -20.47 2.78
N TYR A 72 8.68 -21.30 3.06
CA TYR A 72 8.86 -22.74 3.18
C TYR A 72 9.48 -23.33 1.92
N PHE A 73 8.90 -23.05 0.75
CA PHE A 73 9.41 -23.55 -0.53
C PHE A 73 10.83 -23.06 -0.82
N ALA A 74 11.13 -21.77 -0.64
CA ALA A 74 12.47 -21.23 -0.81
C ALA A 74 13.49 -21.94 0.12
N ALA A 75 13.18 -22.07 1.40
CA ALA A 75 14.02 -22.77 2.37
C ALA A 75 14.25 -24.25 1.97
N ARG A 76 13.20 -24.92 1.49
CA ARG A 76 13.29 -26.30 1.00
C ARG A 76 14.14 -26.42 -0.27
N LEU A 77 14.11 -25.44 -1.17
CA LEU A 77 14.97 -25.40 -2.36
C LEU A 77 16.46 -25.25 -1.99
N TRP A 78 16.77 -24.58 -0.88
CA TRP A 78 18.12 -24.58 -0.26
C TRP A 78 18.39 -25.76 0.68
N ARG A 79 17.50 -26.78 0.69
CA ARG A 79 17.62 -28.03 1.46
C ARG A 79 17.58 -27.86 2.99
N VAL A 80 17.07 -26.73 3.50
CA VAL A 80 16.80 -26.54 4.94
C VAL A 80 15.74 -27.53 5.39
N SER A 81 16.01 -28.35 6.42
CA SER A 81 15.10 -29.44 6.85
C SER A 81 13.64 -28.99 7.00
N ARG A 82 12.69 -29.92 6.76
CA ARG A 82 11.24 -29.66 6.84
C ARG A 82 10.82 -29.01 8.16
N LEU A 83 11.29 -29.52 9.31
CA LEU A 83 10.93 -28.98 10.63
C LEU A 83 11.36 -27.51 10.79
N THR A 84 12.63 -27.20 10.55
CA THR A 84 13.12 -25.81 10.61
C THR A 84 12.40 -24.91 9.62
N ALA A 85 12.22 -25.37 8.37
CA ALA A 85 11.51 -24.58 7.35
C ALA A 85 10.06 -24.30 7.76
N TRP A 86 9.35 -25.29 8.34
CA TRP A 86 7.96 -25.15 8.75
C TRP A 86 7.79 -24.15 9.91
N VAL A 87 8.57 -24.31 10.98
CA VAL A 87 8.51 -23.40 12.14
C VAL A 87 8.75 -21.95 11.71
N PHE A 88 9.82 -21.73 10.93
CA PHE A 88 10.19 -20.37 10.52
C PHE A 88 9.33 -19.82 9.37
N ALA A 89 8.64 -20.67 8.60
CA ALA A 89 7.63 -20.21 7.63
C ALA A 89 6.43 -19.57 8.33
N ILE A 90 5.97 -20.15 9.43
CA ILE A 90 4.90 -19.56 10.25
C ILE A 90 5.39 -18.23 10.80
N VAL A 91 6.57 -18.18 11.43
CA VAL A 91 7.15 -16.94 11.94
C VAL A 91 7.27 -15.88 10.82
N TYR A 92 7.78 -16.23 9.64
CA TYR A 92 7.93 -15.31 8.52
C TYR A 92 6.60 -14.68 8.06
N ALA A 93 5.52 -15.47 8.04
CA ALA A 93 4.20 -14.97 7.67
C ALA A 93 3.68 -13.87 8.59
N PHE A 94 4.14 -13.84 9.84
CA PHE A 94 3.76 -12.85 10.84
C PHE A 94 4.81 -11.76 11.03
N LEU A 95 5.79 -11.61 10.13
CA LEU A 95 6.72 -10.47 10.19
C LEU A 95 5.96 -9.15 10.34
N PRO A 96 6.50 -8.14 11.07
CA PRO A 96 5.73 -6.96 11.45
C PRO A 96 5.06 -6.23 10.28
N HIS A 97 5.72 -6.23 9.12
CA HIS A 97 5.20 -5.64 7.90
C HIS A 97 4.10 -6.45 7.19
N ASN A 98 4.05 -7.77 7.38
CA ASN A 98 2.98 -8.62 6.87
C ASN A 98 1.68 -8.47 7.68
N GLN A 99 1.76 -7.81 8.85
CA GLN A 99 0.62 -7.50 9.72
C GLN A 99 -0.02 -6.13 9.43
N ARG A 100 0.32 -5.46 8.32
CA ARG A 100 -0.36 -4.23 7.88
C ARG A 100 -1.77 -4.54 7.36
N SER A 101 -2.64 -3.52 7.29
CA SER A 101 -4.04 -3.69 6.84
C SER A 101 -4.26 -3.41 5.35
N LEU A 102 -5.53 -3.33 4.94
CA LEU A 102 -5.98 -3.20 3.54
C LEU A 102 -5.43 -1.97 2.81
N ASP A 103 -5.07 -0.95 3.56
CA ASP A 103 -4.44 0.28 3.09
C ASP A 103 -3.04 0.07 2.49
N SER A 104 -2.44 -1.11 2.70
CA SER A 104 -1.16 -1.52 2.09
C SER A 104 -1.26 -2.88 1.40
N LEU A 105 -2.45 -3.30 0.92
CA LEU A 105 -2.70 -4.69 0.53
C LEU A 105 -1.65 -5.27 -0.44
N GLY A 106 -1.28 -4.58 -1.52
CA GLY A 106 -0.26 -5.06 -2.46
C GLY A 106 1.19 -4.74 -2.07
N ILE A 107 1.41 -3.95 -1.01
CA ILE A 107 2.71 -3.86 -0.34
C ILE A 107 2.88 -5.07 0.58
N VAL A 108 1.81 -5.55 1.24
CA VAL A 108 1.80 -6.70 2.17
C VAL A 108 1.97 -8.03 1.44
N THR A 109 1.66 -8.11 0.15
CA THR A 109 1.94 -9.28 -0.70
C THR A 109 3.43 -9.44 -1.02
N THR A 110 4.29 -9.31 -0.02
CA THR A 110 5.73 -9.59 -0.09
C THR A 110 6.06 -11.06 -0.03
N GLY A 111 5.03 -11.91 0.05
CA GLY A 111 5.20 -13.34 0.12
C GLY A 111 6.14 -13.87 -0.95
N LEU A 112 6.27 -13.25 -2.12
CA LEU A 112 7.19 -13.69 -3.17
C LEU A 112 8.69 -13.48 -2.86
N LEU A 113 9.07 -12.62 -1.91
CA LEU A 113 10.48 -12.23 -1.66
C LEU A 113 11.43 -13.42 -1.41
N PRO A 114 11.11 -14.43 -0.59
CA PRO A 114 12.02 -15.56 -0.36
C PRO A 114 12.33 -16.33 -1.65
N LEU A 115 11.31 -16.55 -2.50
CA LEU A 115 11.48 -17.18 -3.81
C LEU A 115 12.21 -16.28 -4.81
N GLN A 116 11.96 -14.97 -4.80
CA GLN A 116 12.73 -13.99 -5.58
C GLN A 116 14.21 -14.06 -5.22
N PHE A 117 14.57 -14.07 -3.93
CA PHE A 117 15.95 -14.23 -3.50
C PHE A 117 16.57 -15.57 -3.89
N TYR A 118 15.79 -16.66 -3.90
CA TYR A 118 16.25 -17.94 -4.43
C TYR A 118 16.60 -17.84 -5.92
N CYS A 119 15.75 -17.22 -6.71
CA CYS A 119 15.94 -17.02 -8.14
C CYS A 119 17.14 -16.11 -8.44
N LEU A 120 17.27 -15.00 -7.72
CA LEU A 120 18.41 -14.08 -7.82
C LEU A 120 19.73 -14.76 -7.45
N TRP A 121 19.73 -15.55 -6.37
CA TRP A 121 20.88 -16.37 -5.99
C TRP A 121 21.23 -17.39 -7.08
N TYR A 122 20.23 -18.04 -7.68
CA TYR A 122 20.44 -19.00 -8.77
C TYR A 122 21.10 -18.33 -9.98
N ILE A 123 20.58 -17.18 -10.43
CA ILE A 123 21.16 -16.39 -11.53
C ILE A 123 22.62 -16.03 -11.23
N ALA A 124 22.91 -15.55 -10.02
CA ALA A 124 24.24 -15.07 -9.65
C ALA A 124 25.28 -16.18 -9.41
N THR A 125 24.88 -17.45 -9.21
CA THR A 125 25.79 -18.51 -8.76
C THR A 125 25.92 -19.72 -9.68
N VAL A 126 24.96 -19.98 -10.57
CA VAL A 126 25.03 -21.14 -11.46
C VAL A 126 26.16 -20.98 -12.49
N GLN A 127 26.84 -22.08 -12.84
CA GLN A 127 27.90 -22.07 -13.85
C GLN A 127 27.38 -21.78 -15.26
N ARG A 128 26.24 -22.38 -15.60
CA ARG A 128 25.58 -22.26 -16.90
C ARG A 128 24.07 -22.17 -16.69
N LEU A 129 23.46 -21.09 -17.17
CA LEU A 129 22.01 -20.97 -17.27
C LEU A 129 21.51 -21.81 -18.45
N SER A 130 20.39 -22.51 -18.26
CA SER A 130 19.81 -23.38 -19.29
C SER A 130 18.30 -23.47 -19.12
N TRP A 131 17.58 -23.39 -20.24
CA TRP A 131 16.11 -23.49 -20.29
C TRP A 131 15.58 -24.82 -19.75
N LYS A 132 16.35 -25.90 -19.90
CA LYS A 132 15.97 -27.25 -19.43
C LYS A 132 15.97 -27.37 -17.90
N SER A 133 16.63 -26.45 -17.20
CA SER A 133 16.71 -26.45 -15.74
C SER A 133 15.36 -26.12 -15.11
N PHE A 134 14.91 -26.93 -14.15
CA PHE A 134 13.76 -26.61 -13.30
C PHE A 134 13.92 -25.24 -12.63
N ARG A 135 15.12 -24.90 -12.15
CA ARG A 135 15.38 -23.61 -11.48
C ARG A 135 15.26 -22.42 -12.42
N PHE A 136 15.60 -22.62 -13.69
CA PHE A 136 15.43 -21.57 -14.70
C PHE A 136 13.94 -21.34 -14.99
N ARG A 137 13.17 -22.41 -15.21
CA ARG A 137 11.71 -22.31 -15.40
C ARG A 137 11.01 -21.70 -14.19
N LEU A 138 11.43 -22.09 -12.98
CA LEU A 138 10.96 -21.45 -11.74
C LEU A 138 11.28 -19.95 -11.74
N THR A 139 12.50 -19.57 -12.12
CA THR A 139 12.92 -18.16 -12.20
C THR A 139 12.09 -17.37 -13.22
N LEU A 140 11.71 -17.97 -14.34
CA LEU A 140 10.80 -17.36 -15.30
C LEU A 140 9.41 -17.12 -14.71
N VAL A 141 8.82 -18.14 -14.07
CA VAL A 141 7.50 -18.02 -13.42
C VAL A 141 7.53 -16.99 -12.31
N ILE A 142 8.54 -17.00 -11.44
CA ILE A 142 8.70 -16.01 -10.37
C ILE A 142 8.94 -14.61 -10.94
N GLY A 143 9.67 -14.47 -12.05
CA GLY A 143 9.82 -13.19 -12.76
C GLY A 143 8.49 -12.65 -13.28
N MET A 144 7.70 -13.49 -13.96
CA MET A 144 6.36 -13.11 -14.43
C MET A 144 5.45 -12.68 -13.25
N LEU A 145 5.43 -13.46 -12.17
CA LEU A 145 4.66 -13.11 -10.96
C LEU A 145 5.18 -11.83 -10.29
N SER A 146 6.49 -11.59 -10.33
CA SER A 146 7.09 -10.36 -9.79
C SER A 146 6.61 -9.13 -10.54
N GLY A 147 6.37 -9.23 -11.86
CA GLY A 147 5.80 -8.16 -12.68
C GLY A 147 4.33 -7.85 -12.39
N LEU A 148 3.64 -8.71 -11.62
CA LEU A 148 2.25 -8.49 -11.20
C LEU A 148 2.14 -7.84 -9.81
N LEU A 149 3.27 -7.68 -9.11
CA LEU A 149 3.30 -7.05 -7.80
C LEU A 149 3.25 -5.53 -7.91
N ASN A 150 3.12 -4.87 -6.76
CA ASN A 150 3.28 -3.44 -6.65
C ASN A 150 4.61 -2.98 -7.30
N VAL A 151 4.57 -1.81 -7.96
CA VAL A 151 5.70 -1.17 -8.66
C VAL A 151 6.99 -1.15 -7.84
N TYR A 152 6.93 -0.94 -6.52
CA TYR A 152 8.13 -0.99 -5.65
C TYR A 152 8.82 -2.37 -5.69
N TRP A 153 8.05 -3.46 -5.70
CA TRP A 153 8.58 -4.82 -5.78
C TRP A 153 9.05 -5.19 -7.18
N VAL A 154 8.41 -4.65 -8.23
CA VAL A 154 8.87 -4.77 -9.62
C VAL A 154 10.26 -4.13 -9.77
N PHE A 155 10.40 -2.87 -9.35
CA PHE A 155 11.68 -2.14 -9.41
C PHE A 155 12.74 -2.81 -8.54
N PHE A 156 12.39 -3.26 -7.33
CA PHE A 156 13.30 -4.02 -6.46
C PHE A 156 13.82 -5.31 -7.13
N PHE A 157 12.93 -6.11 -7.71
CA PHE A 157 13.34 -7.36 -8.34
C PHE A 157 14.16 -7.09 -9.61
N ALA A 158 13.79 -6.10 -10.42
CA ALA A 158 14.50 -5.71 -11.63
C ALA A 158 15.93 -5.24 -11.32
N GLN A 159 16.11 -4.33 -10.34
CA GLN A 159 17.44 -3.86 -9.96
C GLN A 159 18.31 -5.01 -9.41
N MET A 160 17.75 -5.91 -8.61
CA MET A 160 18.49 -7.04 -8.07
C MET A 160 18.86 -8.06 -9.15
N CYS A 161 17.99 -8.26 -10.14
CA CYS A 161 18.28 -9.08 -11.32
C CYS A 161 19.46 -8.50 -12.11
N VAL A 162 19.48 -7.17 -12.33
CA VAL A 162 20.60 -6.49 -13.00
C VAL A 162 21.91 -6.73 -12.22
N LEU A 163 21.91 -6.57 -10.89
CA LEU A 163 23.09 -6.86 -10.07
C LEU A 163 23.52 -8.34 -10.13
N ALA A 164 22.56 -9.27 -10.16
CA ALA A 164 22.85 -10.70 -10.30
C ALA A 164 23.48 -11.03 -11.66
N VAL A 165 22.98 -10.41 -12.73
CA VAL A 165 23.54 -10.51 -14.10
C VAL A 165 24.95 -9.94 -14.15
N LEU A 166 25.17 -8.74 -13.60
CA LEU A 166 26.48 -8.11 -13.51
C LEU A 166 27.47 -9.00 -12.76
N CYS A 167 27.05 -9.62 -11.64
CA CYS A 167 27.89 -10.57 -10.91
C CYS A 167 28.26 -11.79 -11.77
N GLY A 168 27.32 -12.31 -12.56
CA GLY A 168 27.55 -13.41 -13.49
C GLY A 168 28.55 -13.04 -14.61
N LEU A 169 28.41 -11.84 -15.18
CA LEU A 169 29.31 -11.30 -16.22
C LEU A 169 30.72 -11.11 -15.70
N LEU A 170 30.88 -10.46 -14.53
CA LEU A 170 32.19 -10.25 -13.89
C LEU A 170 32.90 -11.57 -13.56
N LYS A 171 32.13 -12.62 -13.25
CA LYS A 171 32.65 -13.98 -12.99
C LYS A 171 32.75 -14.84 -14.26
N ARG A 172 32.55 -14.25 -15.46
CA ARG A 172 32.62 -14.91 -16.77
C ARG A 172 31.80 -16.22 -16.85
N ARG A 173 30.60 -16.21 -16.26
CA ARG A 173 29.70 -17.39 -16.27
C ARG A 173 29.06 -17.55 -17.66
N GLN A 174 28.78 -18.79 -18.05
CA GLN A 174 28.20 -19.07 -19.36
C GLN A 174 26.68 -18.87 -19.37
N GLY A 175 26.16 -18.32 -20.48
CA GLY A 175 24.72 -18.16 -20.67
C GLY A 175 24.07 -17.10 -19.77
N VAL A 176 24.84 -16.18 -19.17
CA VAL A 176 24.33 -15.10 -18.30
C VAL A 176 23.29 -14.23 -19.01
N ILE A 177 23.44 -14.03 -20.32
CA ILE A 177 22.48 -13.31 -21.16
C ILE A 177 21.07 -13.94 -21.08
N MET A 178 20.95 -15.25 -20.83
CA MET A 178 19.63 -15.88 -20.67
C MET A 178 18.86 -15.38 -19.44
N ALA A 179 19.54 -14.78 -18.45
CA ALA A 179 18.86 -14.14 -17.31
C ALA A 179 18.12 -12.85 -17.71
N LEU A 180 18.36 -12.30 -18.92
CA LEU A 180 17.53 -11.23 -19.48
C LEU A 180 16.11 -11.70 -19.81
N ILE A 181 15.88 -13.00 -20.03
CA ILE A 181 14.54 -13.53 -20.33
C ILE A 181 13.58 -13.37 -19.14
N PRO A 182 13.87 -13.86 -17.92
CA PRO A 182 13.00 -13.63 -16.77
C PRO A 182 12.88 -12.15 -16.40
N LEU A 183 13.93 -11.34 -16.63
CA LEU A 183 13.86 -9.88 -16.45
C LEU A 183 12.88 -9.24 -17.44
N ALA A 184 13.02 -9.55 -18.74
CA ALA A 184 12.12 -9.07 -19.78
C ALA A 184 10.68 -9.52 -19.53
N ALA A 185 10.47 -10.75 -19.07
CA ALA A 185 9.15 -11.25 -18.68
C ALA A 185 8.57 -10.46 -17.50
N THR A 186 9.38 -10.08 -16.52
CA THR A 186 8.96 -9.22 -15.40
C THR A 186 8.51 -7.85 -15.92
N CYS A 187 9.34 -7.19 -16.74
CA CYS A 187 9.02 -5.88 -17.30
C CYS A 187 7.78 -5.93 -18.20
N PHE A 188 7.65 -6.96 -19.03
CA PHE A 188 6.49 -7.18 -19.90
C PHE A 188 5.20 -7.30 -19.09
N MET A 189 5.19 -8.11 -18.02
CA MET A 189 4.01 -8.25 -17.15
C MET A 189 3.66 -6.94 -16.45
N ALA A 190 4.66 -6.18 -15.98
CA ALA A 190 4.43 -4.88 -15.37
C ALA A 190 3.83 -3.86 -16.36
N ILE A 191 4.38 -3.79 -17.58
CA ILE A 191 3.85 -2.93 -18.66
C ILE A 191 2.43 -3.34 -19.03
N LEU A 192 2.14 -4.64 -19.10
CA LEU A 192 0.81 -5.15 -19.41
C LEU A 192 -0.23 -4.66 -18.38
N VAL A 193 0.09 -4.76 -17.09
CA VAL A 193 -0.80 -4.30 -16.01
C VAL A 193 -0.96 -2.77 -16.01
N LEU A 194 0.13 -2.05 -16.31
CA LEU A 194 0.12 -0.59 -16.45
C LEU A 194 -0.46 -0.11 -17.79
N GLY A 195 -0.76 -1.01 -18.73
CA GLY A 195 -1.13 -0.68 -20.09
C GLY A 195 -2.34 0.24 -20.16
N SER A 196 -3.37 0.01 -19.34
CA SER A 196 -4.55 0.88 -19.27
C SER A 196 -4.21 2.31 -18.82
N PHE A 197 -3.32 2.47 -17.83
CA PHE A 197 -2.86 3.79 -17.37
C PHE A 197 -2.06 4.50 -18.47
N VAL A 198 -1.15 3.77 -19.13
CA VAL A 198 -0.32 4.29 -20.21
C VAL A 198 -1.18 4.71 -21.41
N ILE A 199 -2.09 3.84 -21.87
CA ILE A 199 -3.02 4.12 -22.98
C ILE A 199 -3.91 5.32 -22.64
N TYR A 200 -4.39 5.43 -21.40
CA TYR A 200 -5.21 6.57 -20.98
C TYR A 200 -4.45 7.90 -21.11
N ARG A 201 -3.19 7.93 -20.67
CA ARG A 201 -2.32 9.12 -20.83
C ARG A 201 -2.02 9.44 -22.29
N PHE A 202 -1.89 8.44 -23.16
CA PHE A 202 -1.74 8.67 -24.60
C PHE A 202 -3.01 9.26 -25.22
N GLN A 203 -4.19 8.81 -24.80
CA GLN A 203 -5.48 9.25 -25.37
C GLN A 203 -5.89 10.64 -24.89
N TYR A 204 -5.69 10.93 -23.59
CA TYR A 204 -6.21 12.15 -22.96
C TYR A 204 -5.11 13.13 -22.54
N GLY A 205 -3.84 12.84 -22.83
CA GLY A 205 -2.70 13.65 -22.40
C GLY A 205 -2.29 13.39 -20.94
N VAL A 206 -1.17 13.99 -20.54
CA VAL A 206 -0.63 13.88 -19.18
C VAL A 206 -1.41 14.75 -18.21
N ASN A 207 -1.74 14.23 -17.04
CA ASN A 207 -2.38 14.97 -15.94
C ASN A 207 -1.35 15.27 -14.84
N PRO A 208 -0.75 16.47 -14.81
CA PRO A 208 0.26 16.83 -13.82
C PRO A 208 -0.33 17.07 -12.42
N THR A 209 -1.63 17.37 -12.32
CA THR A 209 -2.28 17.69 -11.03
C THR A 209 -2.84 16.46 -10.33
N ALA A 210 -3.07 15.34 -11.03
CA ALA A 210 -3.51 14.08 -10.43
C ALA A 210 -2.52 13.53 -9.38
N MET A 211 -1.22 13.73 -9.58
CA MET A 211 -0.19 13.34 -8.63
C MET A 211 0.96 14.34 -8.67
N VAL A 212 1.03 15.19 -7.65
CA VAL A 212 2.14 16.14 -7.47
C VAL A 212 3.13 15.51 -6.51
N ARG A 213 4.34 15.23 -6.98
CA ARG A 213 5.45 14.70 -6.20
C ARG A 213 6.65 15.62 -6.31
N THR A 214 7.39 15.73 -5.21
CA THR A 214 8.56 16.58 -5.10
C THR A 214 9.76 15.76 -4.63
N TYR A 215 10.96 16.34 -4.70
CA TYR A 215 12.15 15.72 -4.13
C TYR A 215 12.01 15.45 -2.61
N SER A 216 11.31 16.34 -1.89
CA SER A 216 11.01 16.17 -0.46
C SER A 216 10.26 14.86 -0.18
N ASP A 217 9.40 14.41 -1.09
CA ASP A 217 8.71 13.13 -0.95
C ASP A 217 9.67 11.93 -0.98
N VAL A 218 10.73 12.00 -1.78
CA VAL A 218 11.75 10.94 -1.88
C VAL A 218 12.57 10.86 -0.61
N GLU A 219 12.99 11.99 -0.06
CA GLU A 219 13.69 12.04 1.22
C GLU A 219 12.77 11.63 2.37
N GLY A 220 11.55 12.15 2.40
CA GLY A 220 10.52 11.81 3.38
C GLY A 220 10.08 10.35 3.30
N GLY A 221 10.26 9.65 2.18
CA GLY A 221 9.99 8.22 1.99
C GLY A 221 11.21 7.30 2.17
N ALA A 222 12.37 7.85 2.51
CA ALA A 222 13.61 7.11 2.60
C ALA A 222 13.71 6.23 3.85
N LEU A 223 14.61 5.24 3.80
CA LEU A 223 14.93 4.37 4.92
C LEU A 223 15.85 5.10 5.90
N LYS A 224 15.50 5.06 7.19
CA LYS A 224 16.41 5.45 8.27
C LYS A 224 16.91 4.18 8.98
N PRO A 225 18.15 3.71 8.75
CA PRO A 225 18.57 2.36 9.13
C PRO A 225 18.40 1.99 10.61
N ILE A 226 18.51 2.97 11.53
CA ILE A 226 18.27 2.74 12.96
C ILE A 226 16.85 2.24 13.27
N GLU A 227 15.86 2.63 12.46
CA GLU A 227 14.45 2.24 12.61
C GLU A 227 14.18 0.78 12.18
N LEU A 228 15.16 0.11 11.54
CA LEU A 228 15.10 -1.35 11.35
C LEU A 228 15.15 -2.09 12.70
N LEU A 229 15.82 -1.50 13.69
CA LEU A 229 16.15 -2.13 14.98
C LEU A 229 15.20 -1.71 16.11
N ILE A 230 14.57 -0.55 15.99
CA ILE A 230 13.77 0.06 17.05
C ILE A 230 12.27 -0.07 16.71
N PRO A 231 11.48 -0.81 17.50
CA PRO A 231 10.03 -0.87 17.32
C PRO A 231 9.35 0.42 17.82
N ILE A 232 8.39 0.93 17.05
CA ILE A 232 7.65 2.17 17.36
C ILE A 232 6.69 2.04 18.55
N TRP A 233 6.21 0.83 18.82
CA TRP A 233 5.23 0.54 19.88
C TRP A 233 5.87 0.27 21.25
N GLY A 234 7.20 0.40 21.38
CA GLY A 234 7.91 0.13 22.64
C GLY A 234 7.85 -1.34 23.08
N THR A 235 8.14 -1.60 24.37
CA THR A 235 8.06 -2.94 24.97
C THR A 235 7.57 -2.85 26.42
N ARG A 236 7.04 -3.93 27.00
CA ARG A 236 6.67 -3.94 28.45
C ARG A 236 7.88 -3.90 29.37
N LEU A 237 9.07 -4.16 28.84
CA LEU A 237 10.31 -4.11 29.60
C LEU A 237 10.71 -2.64 29.79
N LYS A 238 10.45 -2.09 30.98
CA LYS A 238 10.65 -0.66 31.28
C LYS A 238 12.01 -0.12 30.84
N GLY A 239 13.10 -0.86 31.08
CA GLY A 239 14.45 -0.45 30.68
C GLY A 239 14.65 -0.35 29.16
N VAL A 240 14.09 -1.30 28.41
CA VAL A 240 14.13 -1.32 26.94
C VAL A 240 13.22 -0.22 26.37
N SER A 241 12.05 -0.04 26.96
CA SER A 241 11.13 1.05 26.58
C SER A 241 11.75 2.43 26.80
N LEU A 242 12.46 2.64 27.91
CA LEU A 242 13.16 3.90 28.18
C LEU A 242 14.29 4.15 27.18
N PHE A 243 14.97 3.11 26.72
CA PHE A 243 15.98 3.24 25.67
C PHE A 243 15.35 3.67 24.34
N PHE A 244 14.23 3.07 23.95
CA PHE A 244 13.51 3.46 22.72
C PHE A 244 12.88 4.85 22.81
N SER A 245 12.40 5.24 24.00
CA SER A 245 11.78 6.56 24.20
C SER A 245 12.79 7.70 23.99
N ARG A 246 14.09 7.49 24.31
CA ARG A 246 15.14 8.48 23.97
C ARG A 246 15.23 8.78 22.47
N TYR A 247 14.91 7.81 21.61
CA TYR A 247 14.91 8.01 20.17
C TYR A 247 13.65 8.74 19.70
N TYR A 248 12.46 8.32 20.15
CA TYR A 248 11.19 8.91 19.72
C TYR A 248 10.92 10.28 20.35
N ASP A 249 11.21 10.43 21.65
CA ASP A 249 10.96 11.67 22.40
C ASP A 249 12.14 12.66 22.30
N GLY A 250 13.29 12.19 21.81
CA GLY A 250 14.52 13.00 21.69
C GLY A 250 14.58 13.93 20.48
N GLY A 251 13.45 14.26 19.85
CA GLY A 251 13.39 15.18 18.70
C GLY A 251 13.96 14.60 17.41
N LYS A 252 13.80 13.29 17.17
CA LYS A 252 14.23 12.68 15.91
C LYS A 252 13.56 13.36 14.71
N TRP A 253 14.28 13.44 13.61
CA TRP A 253 13.66 13.76 12.33
C TRP A 253 12.83 12.58 11.85
N ASP A 254 11.57 12.85 11.52
CA ASP A 254 10.64 11.89 10.96
C ASP A 254 10.92 11.71 9.47
N VAL A 255 11.51 10.56 9.16
CA VAL A 255 11.86 10.12 7.82
C VAL A 255 11.21 8.77 7.60
N GLY A 256 10.71 8.53 6.41
CA GLY A 256 9.98 7.31 6.05
C GLY A 256 8.52 7.34 6.48
N GLU A 257 7.80 6.29 6.12
CA GLU A 257 6.38 6.18 6.44
C GLU A 257 6.18 5.81 7.94
N TYR A 258 6.14 6.82 8.80
CA TYR A 258 6.05 6.72 10.27
C TYR A 258 5.05 5.67 10.77
N TRP A 259 3.83 5.66 10.19
CA TRP A 259 2.71 4.83 10.64
C TRP A 259 2.88 3.32 10.41
N TRP A 260 3.81 2.92 9.55
CA TRP A 260 3.80 1.57 9.01
C TRP A 260 4.96 0.69 9.45
N GLY A 261 5.85 1.24 10.28
CA GLY A 261 6.97 0.55 10.90
C GLY A 261 8.02 0.07 9.89
N VAL A 262 9.27 0.44 10.15
CA VAL A 262 10.46 -0.07 9.43
C VAL A 262 11.08 -1.27 10.17
N TYR A 263 10.63 -1.52 11.39
CA TYR A 263 11.11 -2.58 12.26
C TYR A 263 10.99 -3.97 11.61
N ILE A 264 12.10 -4.71 11.58
CA ILE A 264 12.19 -5.97 10.82
C ILE A 264 11.95 -7.24 11.66
N GLY A 265 11.79 -7.11 12.98
CA GLY A 265 11.62 -8.24 13.90
C GLY A 265 12.94 -8.85 14.40
N LEU A 266 12.96 -9.33 15.64
CA LEU A 266 14.16 -9.85 16.30
C LEU A 266 14.85 -10.99 15.53
N CYS A 267 14.08 -11.88 14.91
CA CYS A 267 14.64 -12.98 14.12
C CYS A 267 15.45 -12.45 12.92
N ALA A 268 14.91 -11.46 12.22
CA ALA A 268 15.58 -10.85 11.08
C ALA A 268 16.77 -10.00 11.54
N ILE A 269 16.65 -9.28 12.67
CA ILE A 269 17.76 -8.52 13.29
C ILE A 269 18.92 -9.45 13.63
N ALA A 270 18.66 -10.55 14.34
CA ALA A 270 19.70 -11.50 14.72
C ALA A 270 20.43 -12.07 13.49
N GLY A 271 19.69 -12.40 12.43
CA GLY A 271 20.28 -12.86 11.18
C GLY A 271 21.03 -11.79 10.41
N LEU A 272 20.52 -10.54 10.40
CA LEU A 272 21.16 -9.39 9.77
C LEU A 272 22.50 -9.08 10.45
N LEU A 273 22.53 -8.99 11.78
CA LEU A 273 23.76 -8.75 12.53
C LEU A 273 24.78 -9.88 12.32
N ALA A 274 24.34 -11.14 12.34
CA ALA A 274 25.21 -12.28 12.05
C ALA A 274 25.76 -12.24 10.62
N LEU A 275 24.96 -11.81 9.64
CA LEU A 275 25.38 -11.65 8.24
C LEU A 275 26.40 -10.52 8.09
N LEU A 276 26.15 -9.36 8.72
CA LEU A 276 27.07 -8.21 8.70
C LEU A 276 28.41 -8.57 9.34
N PHE A 277 28.39 -9.15 10.54
CA PHE A 277 29.59 -9.62 11.21
C PHE A 277 30.37 -10.62 10.35
N ARG A 278 29.70 -11.61 9.78
CA ARG A 278 30.34 -12.60 8.90
C ARG A 278 30.87 -11.99 7.61
N GLY A 279 30.21 -10.97 7.07
CA GLY A 279 30.69 -10.22 5.91
C GLY A 279 32.03 -9.54 6.21
N VAL A 280 32.09 -8.78 7.31
CA VAL A 280 33.31 -8.12 7.78
C VAL A 280 34.41 -9.14 8.11
N TYR A 281 34.08 -10.19 8.87
CA TYR A 281 35.04 -11.25 9.22
C TYR A 281 35.64 -11.94 7.99
N ARG A 282 34.85 -12.20 6.95
CA ARG A 282 35.38 -12.77 5.70
C ARG A 282 36.36 -11.82 5.03
N GLN A 283 36.05 -10.52 4.99
CA GLN A 283 36.90 -9.53 4.37
C GLN A 283 38.23 -9.37 5.13
N LEU A 284 38.18 -9.34 6.47
CA LEU A 284 39.38 -9.33 7.32
C LEU A 284 40.28 -10.54 7.07
N ASN A 285 39.68 -11.70 6.79
CA ASN A 285 40.39 -12.92 6.43
C ASN A 285 40.65 -13.05 4.91
N ARG A 286 40.66 -11.94 4.16
CA ARG A 286 40.95 -11.89 2.71
C ARG A 286 40.07 -12.80 1.85
N HIS A 287 38.87 -13.10 2.32
CA HIS A 287 37.85 -13.80 1.55
C HIS A 287 36.82 -12.82 0.98
N SER A 288 36.37 -13.09 -0.25
CA SER A 288 35.33 -12.29 -0.87
C SER A 288 34.04 -12.23 -0.04
N PRO A 289 33.34 -11.09 -0.01
CA PRO A 289 32.06 -10.96 0.68
C PRO A 289 31.01 -11.89 0.07
N SER A 290 30.07 -12.34 0.90
CA SER A 290 28.97 -13.18 0.43
C SER A 290 27.94 -12.37 -0.35
N LEU A 291 27.24 -12.99 -1.32
CA LEU A 291 26.18 -12.31 -2.07
C LEU A 291 25.07 -11.72 -1.19
N PRO A 292 24.56 -12.40 -0.15
CA PRO A 292 23.55 -11.80 0.74
C PRO A 292 24.05 -10.55 1.45
N PHE A 293 25.34 -10.51 1.81
CA PHE A 293 25.96 -9.33 2.43
C PHE A 293 25.97 -8.15 1.45
N LEU A 294 26.41 -8.39 0.20
CA LEU A 294 26.40 -7.35 -0.84
C LEU A 294 24.98 -6.85 -1.16
N ALA A 295 24.00 -7.76 -1.20
CA ALA A 295 22.60 -7.40 -1.44
C ALA A 295 22.03 -6.52 -0.33
N VAL A 296 22.35 -6.81 0.94
CA VAL A 296 21.96 -5.96 2.09
C VAL A 296 22.64 -4.59 2.01
N CYS A 297 23.95 -4.55 1.78
CA CYS A 297 24.68 -3.29 1.66
C CYS A 297 24.13 -2.42 0.53
N TRP A 298 23.86 -3.01 -0.64
CA TRP A 298 23.22 -2.30 -1.75
C TRP A 298 21.82 -1.79 -1.38
N THR A 299 20.99 -2.64 -0.79
CA THR A 299 19.60 -2.25 -0.43
C THR A 299 19.59 -1.09 0.56
N ILE A 300 20.48 -1.11 1.56
CA ILE A 300 20.64 -0.01 2.52
C ILE A 300 21.16 1.24 1.80
N ALA A 301 22.23 1.14 1.01
CA ALA A 301 22.80 2.29 0.29
C ALA A 301 21.80 2.93 -0.68
N TYR A 302 20.96 2.11 -1.32
CA TYR A 302 19.94 2.58 -2.26
C TYR A 302 18.79 3.29 -1.55
N ALA A 303 18.25 2.67 -0.49
CA ALA A 303 17.03 3.13 0.17
C ALA A 303 17.27 4.19 1.25
N SER A 304 18.50 4.34 1.78
CA SER A 304 18.75 5.24 2.90
C SER A 304 18.45 6.70 2.58
N PHE A 305 18.17 7.50 3.60
CA PHE A 305 18.12 8.96 3.48
C PHE A 305 19.40 9.50 2.82
N GLY A 306 19.25 10.30 1.75
CA GLY A 306 20.37 10.75 0.91
C GLY A 306 21.07 9.64 0.09
N GLY A 307 20.46 8.47 -0.05
CA GLY A 307 21.02 7.30 -0.73
C GLY A 307 20.95 7.38 -2.26
N VAL A 308 21.26 6.24 -2.92
CA VAL A 308 21.32 6.17 -4.39
C VAL A 308 19.98 6.53 -5.04
N ASN A 309 18.85 6.20 -4.40
CA ASN A 309 17.53 6.59 -4.92
C ASN A 309 17.33 8.11 -4.95
N ALA A 310 17.83 8.83 -3.93
CA ALA A 310 17.73 10.28 -3.88
C ALA A 310 18.55 10.92 -5.01
N ILE A 311 19.79 10.44 -5.22
CA ILE A 311 20.65 10.88 -6.33
C ILE A 311 19.98 10.61 -7.68
N PHE A 312 19.45 9.40 -7.88
CA PHE A 312 18.76 9.03 -9.11
C PHE A 312 17.55 9.93 -9.36
N SER A 313 16.73 10.17 -8.33
CA SER A 313 15.53 11.00 -8.43
C SER A 313 15.88 12.45 -8.74
N LEU A 314 16.96 12.98 -8.16
CA LEU A 314 17.46 14.32 -8.42
C LEU A 314 17.95 14.48 -9.87
N ILE A 315 18.72 13.52 -10.39
CA ILE A 315 19.28 13.58 -11.75
C ILE A 315 18.20 13.40 -12.81
N THR A 316 17.23 12.49 -12.57
CA THR A 316 16.23 12.11 -13.58
C THR A 316 14.93 12.89 -13.48
N ASN A 317 14.76 13.75 -12.46
CA ASN A 317 13.51 14.44 -12.16
C ASN A 317 12.32 13.47 -12.04
N PHE A 318 12.57 12.29 -11.46
CA PHE A 318 11.58 11.21 -11.33
C PHE A 318 11.37 10.86 -9.85
N TYR A 319 10.18 11.15 -9.33
CA TYR A 319 9.87 11.09 -7.88
C TYR A 319 8.83 10.03 -7.49
N ASP A 320 8.33 9.23 -8.42
CA ASP A 320 7.26 8.26 -8.15
C ASP A 320 7.71 7.11 -7.21
N ILE A 321 9.01 6.78 -7.24
CA ILE A 321 9.63 5.77 -6.36
C ILE A 321 10.16 6.44 -5.09
N ARG A 322 9.24 7.03 -4.32
CA ARG A 322 9.57 7.73 -3.06
C ARG A 322 9.69 6.84 -1.83
N GLY A 323 8.80 5.86 -1.66
CA GLY A 323 8.69 5.03 -0.45
C GLY A 323 9.72 3.90 -0.38
N THR A 324 11.00 4.21 -0.47
CA THR A 324 12.09 3.20 -0.46
C THR A 324 12.34 2.60 0.91
N ASN A 325 11.86 3.21 1.99
CA ASN A 325 11.79 2.61 3.32
C ASN A 325 11.13 1.21 3.31
N ARG A 326 10.23 0.93 2.36
CA ARG A 326 9.58 -0.38 2.14
C ARG A 326 10.57 -1.50 1.80
N TYR A 327 11.77 -1.18 1.31
CA TYR A 327 12.83 -2.17 1.09
C TYR A 327 13.40 -2.74 2.40
N SER A 328 13.01 -2.19 3.55
CA SER A 328 13.19 -2.85 4.85
C SER A 328 12.66 -4.29 4.86
N PHE A 329 11.65 -4.66 4.07
CA PHE A 329 11.13 -6.03 4.08
C PHE A 329 12.04 -6.99 3.30
N ALA A 330 12.72 -6.48 2.27
CA ALA A 330 13.78 -7.21 1.59
C ALA A 330 14.96 -7.46 2.54
N ILE A 331 15.38 -6.43 3.29
CA ILE A 331 16.41 -6.56 4.34
C ILE A 331 15.97 -7.57 5.40
N ALA A 332 14.72 -7.48 5.86
CA ALA A 332 14.12 -8.42 6.80
C ALA A 332 14.21 -9.85 6.28
N THR A 333 13.80 -10.07 5.03
CA THR A 333 13.81 -11.40 4.39
C THR A 333 15.22 -11.97 4.28
N ILE A 334 16.22 -11.16 3.89
CA ILE A 334 17.61 -11.61 3.82
C ILE A 334 18.14 -11.98 5.21
N GLY A 335 17.94 -11.10 6.20
CA GLY A 335 18.34 -11.35 7.59
C GLY A 335 17.69 -12.62 8.13
N PHE A 336 16.37 -12.77 7.92
CA PHE A 336 15.60 -13.91 8.38
C PHE A 336 16.06 -15.22 7.73
N LEU A 337 16.24 -15.26 6.40
CA LEU A 337 16.79 -16.42 5.70
C LEU A 337 18.18 -16.80 6.22
N TYR A 338 19.03 -15.79 6.46
CA TYR A 338 20.37 -16.01 7.00
C TYR A 338 20.34 -16.64 8.39
N PHE A 339 19.49 -16.11 9.29
CA PHE A 339 19.27 -16.68 10.61
C PHE A 339 18.86 -18.16 10.52
N VAL A 340 17.89 -18.46 9.66
CA VAL A 340 17.40 -19.83 9.46
C VAL A 340 18.50 -20.75 8.92
N PHE A 341 19.38 -20.28 8.04
CA PHE A 341 20.54 -21.08 7.62
C PHE A 341 21.55 -21.34 8.74
N VAL A 342 21.78 -20.36 9.62
CA VAL A 342 22.65 -20.52 10.79
C VAL A 342 22.06 -21.55 11.76
N ILE A 343 20.80 -21.37 12.17
CA ILE A 343 20.12 -22.29 13.09
C ILE A 343 20.00 -23.69 12.49
N HIS A 344 19.67 -23.80 11.20
CA HIS A 344 19.62 -25.10 10.53
C HIS A 344 20.97 -25.82 10.61
N ARG A 345 22.08 -25.10 10.39
CA ARG A 345 23.42 -25.68 10.44
C ARG A 345 23.82 -26.10 11.85
N LEU A 346 23.56 -25.26 12.85
CA LEU A 346 23.89 -25.53 14.26
C LEU A 346 23.09 -26.73 14.79
N THR A 347 21.82 -26.83 14.44
CA THR A 347 20.91 -27.87 14.96
C THR A 347 20.91 -29.16 14.12
N LYS A 348 21.66 -29.22 13.01
CA LYS A 348 21.58 -30.35 12.07
C LYS A 348 21.95 -31.70 12.70
N ARG A 349 22.88 -31.70 13.67
CA ARG A 349 23.40 -32.91 14.33
C ARG A 349 22.71 -33.23 15.67
N TRP A 350 21.77 -32.39 16.10
CA TRP A 350 21.09 -32.59 17.37
C TRP A 350 20.05 -33.71 17.27
N SER A 351 19.74 -34.34 18.40
CA SER A 351 18.63 -35.29 18.46
C SER A 351 17.31 -34.60 18.10
N LEU A 352 16.38 -35.36 17.50
CA LEU A 352 15.11 -34.80 17.03
C LEU A 352 14.33 -34.09 18.16
N LYS A 353 14.35 -34.65 19.38
CA LYS A 353 13.66 -34.10 20.55
C LYS A 353 14.21 -32.72 20.95
N VAL A 354 15.54 -32.62 21.12
CA VAL A 354 16.20 -31.35 21.50
C VAL A 354 16.01 -30.31 20.42
N ARG A 355 16.19 -30.72 19.17
CA ARG A 355 15.99 -29.84 18.01
C ARG A 355 14.57 -29.31 17.93
N PHE A 356 13.57 -30.18 18.11
CA PHE A 356 12.17 -29.78 18.12
C PHE A 356 11.89 -28.77 19.24
N GLY A 357 12.31 -29.08 20.48
CA GLY A 357 12.13 -28.18 21.62
C GLY A 357 12.73 -26.79 21.39
N VAL A 358 13.99 -26.71 20.92
CA VAL A 358 14.63 -25.42 20.66
C VAL A 358 14.00 -24.66 19.50
N LEU A 359 13.62 -25.34 18.42
CA LEU A 359 12.96 -24.67 17.29
C LEU A 359 11.59 -24.12 17.69
N ILE A 360 10.79 -24.86 18.45
CA ILE A 360 9.49 -24.38 18.94
C ILE A 360 9.67 -23.23 19.93
N ALA A 361 10.65 -23.30 20.84
CA ALA A 361 10.95 -22.22 21.77
C ALA A 361 11.34 -20.93 21.03
N LEU A 362 12.27 -21.03 20.06
CA LEU A 362 12.66 -19.89 19.22
C LEU A 362 11.49 -19.39 18.37
N GLY A 363 10.73 -20.29 17.77
CA GLY A 363 9.56 -19.94 16.97
C GLY A 363 8.52 -19.17 17.78
N SER A 364 8.25 -19.61 19.01
CA SER A 364 7.32 -18.95 19.92
C SER A 364 7.83 -17.58 20.38
N LEU A 365 9.12 -17.47 20.70
CA LEU A 365 9.76 -16.19 21.07
C LEU A 365 9.66 -15.17 19.93
N PHE A 366 9.99 -15.57 18.72
CA PHE A 366 9.94 -14.68 17.56
C PHE A 366 8.52 -14.36 17.11
N MET A 367 7.57 -15.30 17.28
CA MET A 367 6.16 -15.03 17.05
C MET A 367 5.61 -13.99 18.04
N TRP A 368 6.01 -14.11 19.31
CA TRP A 368 5.65 -13.16 20.35
C TRP A 368 6.17 -11.75 20.04
N ASP A 369 7.45 -11.62 19.68
CA ASP A 369 8.06 -10.36 19.25
C ASP A 369 7.30 -9.71 18.08
N GLN A 370 7.06 -10.48 17.02
CA GLN A 370 6.50 -9.94 15.79
C GLN A 370 5.01 -9.61 15.90
N SER A 371 4.28 -10.31 16.78
CA SER A 371 2.85 -10.07 17.01
C SER A 371 2.58 -9.09 18.14
N TYR A 372 3.61 -8.65 18.87
CA TYR A 372 3.48 -7.83 20.06
C TYR A 372 2.67 -6.54 19.81
N GLN A 373 2.96 -5.85 18.69
CA GLN A 373 2.24 -4.64 18.30
C GLN A 373 0.73 -4.90 18.20
N SER A 374 0.35 -5.92 17.43
CA SER A 374 -1.04 -6.22 17.08
C SER A 374 -1.91 -6.55 18.30
N TYR A 375 -1.33 -7.13 19.35
CA TYR A 375 -2.07 -7.49 20.57
C TYR A 375 -2.11 -6.36 21.62
N PHE A 376 -1.05 -5.57 21.74
CA PHE A 376 -0.91 -4.63 22.86
C PHE A 376 -1.05 -3.15 22.47
N PHE A 377 -0.84 -2.83 21.19
CA PHE A 377 -0.91 -1.48 20.65
C PHE A 377 -1.75 -1.51 19.37
N PRO A 378 -3.08 -1.70 19.49
CA PRO A 378 -3.95 -1.78 18.34
C PRO A 378 -3.78 -0.54 17.46
N ARG A 379 -3.82 -0.75 16.15
CA ARG A 379 -3.51 0.27 15.15
C ARG A 379 -4.37 1.53 15.36
N TYR A 380 -3.74 2.70 15.27
CA TYR A 380 -4.33 4.02 15.58
C TYR A 380 -4.79 4.21 17.04
N ASN A 381 -4.42 3.31 17.96
CA ASN A 381 -4.96 3.24 19.32
C ASN A 381 -6.50 3.13 19.33
N ILE A 382 -7.09 2.59 18.26
CA ILE A 382 -8.54 2.41 18.14
C ILE A 382 -8.88 0.98 18.57
N PRO A 383 -9.67 0.78 19.64
CA PRO A 383 -10.13 -0.54 20.03
C PRO A 383 -10.95 -1.21 18.93
N THR A 384 -10.82 -2.53 18.78
CA THR A 384 -11.59 -3.31 17.79
C THR A 384 -13.10 -3.13 17.93
N SER A 385 -13.59 -2.92 19.15
CA SER A 385 -15.00 -2.60 19.43
C SER A 385 -15.45 -1.30 18.76
N LEU A 386 -14.64 -0.24 18.85
CA LEU A 386 -14.94 1.05 18.22
C LEU A 386 -14.88 0.95 16.69
N THR A 387 -13.93 0.19 16.15
CA THR A 387 -13.88 -0.10 14.70
C THR A 387 -15.14 -0.83 14.24
N ARG A 388 -15.59 -1.85 14.99
CA ARG A 388 -16.83 -2.57 14.70
C ARG A 388 -18.04 -1.64 14.71
N GLU A 389 -18.13 -0.75 15.70
CA GLU A 389 -19.21 0.24 15.80
C GLU A 389 -19.22 1.17 14.58
N ARG A 390 -18.05 1.68 14.14
CA ARG A 390 -17.93 2.54 12.94
C ARG A 390 -18.41 1.83 11.68
N VAL A 391 -17.96 0.59 11.51
CA VAL A 391 -18.31 -0.26 10.36
C VAL A 391 -19.83 -0.52 10.31
N MET A 392 -20.46 -0.75 11.46
CA MET A 392 -21.92 -0.93 11.54
C MET A 392 -22.67 0.38 11.32
N ALA A 393 -22.17 1.50 11.85
CA ALA A 393 -22.75 2.82 11.65
C ALA A 393 -22.73 3.24 10.17
N ASP A 394 -21.64 2.99 9.45
CA ASP A 394 -21.53 3.24 8.01
C ASP A 394 -22.54 2.42 7.20
N LYS A 395 -22.70 1.15 7.57
CA LYS A 395 -23.69 0.27 6.94
C LYS A 395 -25.11 0.78 7.18
N ALA A 396 -25.42 1.18 8.41
CA ALA A 396 -26.73 1.71 8.77
C ALA A 396 -27.04 3.04 8.05
N LEU A 397 -26.04 3.92 7.91
CA LEU A 397 -26.16 5.16 7.15
C LEU A 397 -26.49 4.89 5.69
N ALA A 398 -25.75 4.01 5.02
CA ALA A 398 -25.99 3.68 3.62
C ALA A 398 -27.39 3.11 3.40
N LEU A 399 -27.83 2.19 4.28
CA LEU A 399 -29.20 1.64 4.25
C LEU A 399 -30.28 2.71 4.47
N ASN A 400 -30.07 3.63 5.42
CA ASN A 400 -31.02 4.70 5.70
C ASN A 400 -31.16 5.65 4.49
N LEU A 401 -30.04 6.04 3.87
CA LEU A 401 -30.04 6.83 2.64
C LEU A 401 -30.76 6.09 1.50
N GLU A 402 -30.49 4.80 1.32
CA GLU A 402 -31.13 3.99 0.29
C GLU A 402 -32.64 3.81 0.52
N ASN A 403 -33.10 3.76 1.77
CA ASN A 403 -34.54 3.65 2.04
C ASN A 403 -35.30 4.96 1.76
N ARG A 404 -34.61 6.10 1.73
CA ARG A 404 -35.20 7.45 1.55
C ARG A 404 -35.09 7.99 0.13
N LEU A 405 -34.19 7.42 -0.66
CA LEU A 405 -33.82 7.92 -1.98
C LEU A 405 -34.06 6.88 -3.07
N ASP A 406 -34.47 7.37 -4.23
CA ASP A 406 -34.65 6.55 -5.41
C ASP A 406 -33.32 5.99 -5.93
N ALA A 407 -33.40 4.90 -6.69
CA ALA A 407 -32.22 4.34 -7.35
C ALA A 407 -31.64 5.37 -8.34
N GLY A 408 -30.31 5.51 -8.32
CA GLY A 408 -29.60 6.51 -9.12
C GLY A 408 -29.58 7.92 -8.53
N ALA A 409 -30.21 8.16 -7.38
CA ALA A 409 -30.19 9.44 -6.70
C ALA A 409 -28.74 9.89 -6.41
N MET A 410 -28.46 11.17 -6.70
CA MET A 410 -27.14 11.77 -6.52
C MET A 410 -27.01 12.45 -5.16
N ILE A 411 -25.95 12.15 -4.44
CA ILE A 411 -25.63 12.72 -3.13
C ILE A 411 -24.34 13.54 -3.26
N TYR A 412 -24.43 14.80 -2.85
CA TYR A 412 -23.29 15.69 -2.74
C TYR A 412 -22.65 15.55 -1.36
N ILE A 413 -21.35 15.24 -1.30
CA ILE A 413 -20.66 15.07 -0.02
C ILE A 413 -19.92 16.36 0.35
N LEU A 414 -20.14 16.82 1.59
CA LEU A 414 -19.41 17.92 2.21
C LEU A 414 -18.54 17.44 3.38
N PRO A 415 -17.36 18.05 3.62
CA PRO A 415 -16.71 19.02 2.74
C PRO A 415 -16.25 18.36 1.43
N VAL A 416 -16.01 19.17 0.40
CA VAL A 416 -15.44 18.66 -0.84
C VAL A 416 -13.94 18.49 -0.66
N LEU A 417 -13.45 17.29 -0.95
CA LEU A 417 -12.04 16.98 -0.94
C LEU A 417 -11.57 16.54 -2.31
N ASP A 418 -10.32 16.86 -2.60
CA ASP A 418 -9.61 16.34 -3.75
C ASP A 418 -9.50 14.80 -3.67
N PHE A 419 -9.51 14.16 -4.83
CA PHE A 419 -9.16 12.76 -4.96
C PHE A 419 -8.24 12.57 -6.17
N PRO A 420 -7.19 11.75 -6.10
CA PRO A 420 -6.61 11.16 -4.89
C PRO A 420 -5.76 12.19 -4.12
N GLU A 421 -5.33 11.80 -2.92
CA GLU A 421 -4.30 12.51 -2.15
C GLU A 421 -4.57 14.03 -1.94
N PRO A 422 -5.60 14.38 -1.14
CA PRO A 422 -5.97 15.77 -0.85
C PRO A 422 -4.99 16.47 0.12
N PHE A 423 -3.69 16.48 -0.17
CA PHE A 423 -2.68 17.06 0.74
C PHE A 423 -2.52 18.57 0.66
N SER A 424 -2.87 19.17 -0.48
CA SER A 424 -2.66 20.59 -0.76
C SER A 424 -3.75 21.13 -1.68
N GLY A 425 -3.88 22.46 -1.72
CA GLY A 425 -4.87 23.16 -2.52
C GLY A 425 -6.24 23.32 -1.84
N ARG A 426 -7.24 23.74 -2.62
CA ARG A 426 -8.59 24.07 -2.14
C ARG A 426 -9.35 22.85 -1.59
N GLY A 427 -9.08 21.67 -2.14
CA GLY A 427 -9.67 20.40 -1.70
C GLY A 427 -8.82 19.64 -0.68
N ALA A 428 -7.90 20.32 0.02
CA ALA A 428 -7.08 19.67 1.03
C ALA A 428 -7.89 19.29 2.27
N PHE A 429 -7.63 18.11 2.85
CA PHE A 429 -8.27 17.71 4.10
C PHE A 429 -7.78 18.59 5.28
N LYS A 430 -8.63 18.79 6.29
CA LYS A 430 -8.29 19.54 7.52
C LYS A 430 -8.27 18.59 8.74
N LEU A 431 -8.07 19.16 9.93
CA LEU A 431 -7.78 18.41 11.17
C LEU A 431 -8.87 17.35 11.51
N ASN A 432 -8.44 16.21 12.06
CA ASN A 432 -9.24 15.05 12.52
C ASN A 432 -9.89 14.16 11.44
N PHE A 433 -9.47 14.31 10.20
CA PHE A 433 -10.06 13.61 9.06
C PHE A 433 -9.07 12.61 8.44
N PHE A 434 -9.51 11.37 8.17
CA PHE A 434 -8.72 10.48 7.31
C PHE A 434 -9.04 10.81 5.84
N ILE A 435 -8.00 10.97 5.02
CA ILE A 435 -8.07 11.57 3.67
C ILE A 435 -9.10 10.97 2.68
N TYR A 436 -9.65 9.79 2.98
CA TYR A 436 -10.65 9.09 2.16
C TYR A 436 -11.97 8.78 2.90
N ASP A 437 -12.25 9.39 4.05
CA ASP A 437 -13.51 9.23 4.78
C ASP A 437 -14.79 9.47 3.91
N PRO A 438 -14.83 10.37 2.91
CA PRO A 438 -16.00 10.57 2.05
C PRO A 438 -16.37 9.34 1.21
N ILE A 439 -15.46 8.37 1.06
CA ILE A 439 -15.73 7.13 0.32
C ILE A 439 -16.49 6.10 1.17
N ARG A 440 -16.61 6.29 2.49
CA ARG A 440 -17.21 5.31 3.42
C ARG A 440 -18.67 4.98 3.08
N PRO A 441 -19.58 5.95 2.82
CA PRO A 441 -20.95 5.63 2.44
C PRO A 441 -21.04 4.77 1.17
N PHE A 442 -20.15 5.06 0.20
CA PHE A 442 -20.06 4.27 -1.02
C PHE A 442 -19.75 2.80 -0.74
N LEU A 443 -19.02 2.41 0.32
CA LEU A 443 -18.66 1.01 0.55
C LEU A 443 -19.87 0.07 0.72
N TYR A 444 -20.96 0.58 1.29
CA TYR A 444 -22.19 -0.20 1.55
C TYR A 444 -23.34 0.09 0.59
N SER A 445 -23.32 1.24 -0.09
CA SER A 445 -24.33 1.63 -1.06
C SER A 445 -24.34 0.74 -2.31
N THR A 446 -25.49 0.45 -2.86
CA THR A 446 -25.72 -0.39 -4.03
C THR A 446 -26.42 0.35 -5.17
N LYS A 447 -27.19 1.41 -4.86
CA LYS A 447 -27.98 2.14 -5.86
C LYS A 447 -27.73 3.65 -5.93
N LEU A 448 -26.99 4.25 -5.00
CA LEU A 448 -26.81 5.70 -4.94
C LEU A 448 -25.51 6.13 -5.63
N ARG A 449 -25.47 7.39 -6.06
CA ARG A 449 -24.31 8.01 -6.70
C ARG A 449 -23.75 9.11 -5.81
N TYR A 450 -22.45 9.12 -5.57
CA TYR A 450 -21.78 10.11 -4.72
C TYR A 450 -20.92 11.04 -5.55
N SER A 451 -20.85 12.32 -5.16
CA SER A 451 -20.02 13.31 -5.85
C SER A 451 -18.52 13.02 -5.74
N TYR A 452 -18.06 12.46 -4.62
CA TYR A 452 -16.64 12.18 -4.37
C TYR A 452 -16.07 11.05 -5.25
N GLY A 453 -14.73 10.99 -5.37
CA GLY A 453 -13.99 9.81 -5.85
C GLY A 453 -13.58 9.79 -7.32
N SER A 454 -13.53 10.95 -7.99
CA SER A 454 -12.96 11.11 -9.33
C SER A 454 -11.59 11.78 -9.26
N ASN A 455 -10.64 11.39 -10.13
CA ASN A 455 -9.31 11.97 -10.15
C ASN A 455 -9.37 13.47 -10.51
N LYS A 456 -8.72 14.29 -9.70
CA LYS A 456 -8.52 15.72 -9.90
C LYS A 456 -7.68 16.00 -11.15
N GLY A 457 -7.81 17.21 -11.69
CA GLY A 457 -7.06 17.61 -12.89
C GLY A 457 -7.66 17.18 -14.22
N ARG A 458 -8.82 16.52 -14.19
CA ARG A 458 -9.60 16.20 -15.38
C ARG A 458 -10.90 17.01 -15.40
N GLN A 459 -11.45 17.18 -16.60
CA GLN A 459 -12.73 17.85 -16.82
C GLN A 459 -13.81 17.23 -15.93
N GLY A 460 -14.52 18.04 -15.17
CA GLY A 460 -15.60 17.59 -14.29
C GLY A 460 -15.18 17.15 -12.88
N ALA A 461 -13.91 17.28 -12.49
CA ALA A 461 -13.47 17.01 -11.11
C ALA A 461 -13.57 18.24 -10.17
N ASP A 462 -13.40 19.47 -10.69
CA ASP A 462 -13.19 20.65 -9.83
C ASP A 462 -14.46 21.45 -9.52
N TRP A 463 -15.56 21.21 -10.24
CA TRP A 463 -16.79 22.01 -10.09
C TRP A 463 -17.34 21.99 -8.66
N GLN A 464 -17.12 20.89 -7.93
CA GLN A 464 -17.54 20.69 -6.55
C GLN A 464 -16.89 21.72 -5.63
N LEU A 465 -15.59 21.98 -5.84
CA LEU A 465 -14.84 22.97 -5.07
C LEU A 465 -15.37 24.38 -5.29
N ASN A 466 -15.97 24.68 -6.45
CA ASN A 466 -16.58 25.99 -6.68
C ASN A 466 -17.98 26.07 -6.06
N VAL A 467 -18.74 24.98 -6.07
CA VAL A 467 -20.11 24.94 -5.52
C VAL A 467 -20.10 24.98 -3.99
N GLN A 468 -19.11 24.38 -3.32
CA GLN A 468 -19.04 24.43 -1.85
C GLN A 468 -18.84 25.83 -1.27
N GLU A 469 -18.29 26.77 -2.06
CA GLU A 469 -18.01 28.15 -1.61
C GLU A 469 -19.25 29.06 -1.73
N LEU A 470 -20.34 28.56 -2.34
CA LEU A 470 -21.59 29.32 -2.44
C LEU A 470 -22.28 29.40 -1.06
N PRO A 471 -23.04 30.48 -0.78
CA PRO A 471 -23.93 30.54 0.37
C PRO A 471 -24.87 29.33 0.40
N ALA A 472 -25.21 28.82 1.60
CA ALA A 472 -25.95 27.56 1.78
C ALA A 472 -27.22 27.44 0.91
N GLY A 473 -28.02 28.50 0.79
CA GLY A 473 -29.21 28.51 -0.06
C GLY A 473 -28.90 28.43 -1.56
N GLU A 474 -27.89 29.16 -2.03
CA GLU A 474 -27.45 29.12 -3.43
C GLU A 474 -26.81 27.78 -3.77
N LEU A 475 -26.04 27.20 -2.85
CA LEU A 475 -25.46 25.87 -2.95
C LEU A 475 -26.56 24.82 -3.14
N ALA A 476 -27.56 24.80 -2.26
CA ALA A 476 -28.67 23.85 -2.33
C ALA A 476 -29.45 23.98 -3.64
N ALA A 477 -29.85 25.19 -4.02
CA ALA A 477 -30.56 25.45 -5.26
C ALA A 477 -29.73 25.05 -6.50
N ARG A 478 -28.42 25.32 -6.47
CA ARG A 478 -27.50 24.91 -7.55
C ARG A 478 -27.44 23.39 -7.67
N LEU A 479 -27.30 22.68 -6.56
CA LEU A 479 -27.29 21.22 -6.53
C LEU A 479 -28.62 20.61 -7.01
N GLU A 480 -29.76 21.20 -6.65
CA GLU A 480 -31.08 20.82 -7.18
C GLU A 480 -31.15 20.97 -8.70
N SER A 481 -30.63 22.08 -9.24
CA SER A 481 -30.53 22.29 -10.71
C SER A 481 -29.65 21.26 -11.40
N TYR A 482 -28.67 20.71 -10.69
CA TYR A 482 -27.78 19.65 -11.16
C TYR A 482 -28.38 18.25 -11.00
N GLY A 483 -29.57 18.14 -10.39
CA GLY A 483 -30.29 16.88 -10.17
C GLY A 483 -29.88 16.14 -8.89
N PHE A 484 -29.21 16.81 -7.94
CA PHE A 484 -28.87 16.19 -6.66
C PHE A 484 -30.09 16.04 -5.77
N ALA A 485 -30.15 14.88 -5.11
CA ALA A 485 -31.26 14.46 -4.26
C ALA A 485 -30.99 14.73 -2.78
N GLY A 486 -29.72 14.99 -2.41
CA GLY A 486 -29.37 15.35 -1.04
C GLY A 486 -27.92 15.77 -0.88
N ILE A 487 -27.65 16.40 0.26
CA ILE A 487 -26.32 16.76 0.74
C ILE A 487 -26.01 15.88 1.95
N LEU A 488 -24.85 15.24 1.95
CA LEU A 488 -24.32 14.46 3.05
C LEU A 488 -23.10 15.16 3.64
N LEU A 489 -23.28 15.79 4.79
CA LEU A 489 -22.26 16.54 5.51
C LEU A 489 -21.52 15.63 6.49
N ASN A 490 -20.20 15.51 6.33
CA ASN A 490 -19.31 14.94 7.32
C ASN A 490 -18.86 16.04 8.29
N ARG A 491 -19.29 15.91 9.54
CA ARG A 491 -19.09 16.92 10.58
C ARG A 491 -17.66 16.93 11.15
N LYS A 492 -16.79 15.97 10.80
CA LYS A 492 -15.44 15.86 11.40
C LYS A 492 -14.45 16.93 10.93
N ASP A 493 -14.58 17.36 9.68
CA ASP A 493 -13.61 18.27 9.04
C ASP A 493 -13.95 19.76 9.27
N TYR A 494 -15.05 20.02 9.98
CA TYR A 494 -15.49 21.36 10.35
C TYR A 494 -15.15 21.66 11.82
N PRO A 495 -14.51 22.80 12.13
CA PRO A 495 -14.15 23.18 13.50
C PRO A 495 -15.35 23.25 14.46
N ASP A 496 -16.48 23.75 13.98
CA ASP A 496 -17.76 23.87 14.71
C ASP A 496 -18.66 22.63 14.50
N ARG A 497 -18.12 21.55 13.93
CA ARG A 497 -18.86 20.37 13.50
C ARG A 497 -19.98 20.67 12.48
N GLY A 498 -19.88 21.78 11.75
CA GLY A 498 -20.83 22.18 10.71
C GLY A 498 -22.15 22.76 11.24
N GLU A 499 -22.23 23.13 12.53
CA GLU A 499 -23.45 23.69 13.13
C GLU A 499 -23.87 25.00 12.45
N GLN A 500 -22.93 25.89 12.17
CA GLN A 500 -23.22 27.15 11.47
C GLN A 500 -23.80 26.87 10.08
N LEU A 501 -23.16 25.99 9.31
CA LEU A 501 -23.59 25.65 7.96
C LEU A 501 -24.99 25.00 7.96
N LEU A 502 -25.26 24.10 8.91
CA LEU A 502 -26.58 23.49 9.07
C LEU A 502 -27.67 24.53 9.43
N ALA A 503 -27.34 25.51 10.27
CA ALA A 503 -28.25 26.61 10.61
C ALA A 503 -28.54 27.51 9.41
N GLU A 504 -27.54 27.78 8.56
CA GLU A 504 -27.70 28.54 7.32
C GLU A 504 -28.58 27.80 6.31
N PHE A 505 -28.38 26.49 6.12
CA PHE A 505 -29.26 25.66 5.30
C PHE A 505 -30.72 25.67 5.81
N ALA A 506 -30.91 25.54 7.13
CA ALA A 506 -32.24 25.59 7.73
C ALA A 506 -32.93 26.96 7.51
N LYS A 507 -32.21 28.07 7.70
CA LYS A 507 -32.71 29.42 7.41
C LYS A 507 -33.06 29.62 5.93
N ALA A 508 -32.31 29.00 5.03
CA ALA A 508 -32.54 29.07 3.60
C ALA A 508 -33.69 28.16 3.10
N GLY A 509 -34.24 27.29 3.94
CA GLY A 509 -35.37 26.41 3.62
C GLY A 509 -35.02 24.94 3.37
N TRP A 510 -33.77 24.53 3.60
CA TRP A 510 -33.30 23.14 3.50
C TRP A 510 -32.81 22.64 4.87
N PRO A 511 -33.69 22.41 5.85
CA PRO A 511 -33.28 21.92 7.16
C PRO A 511 -32.66 20.52 7.07
N MET A 512 -31.81 20.20 8.04
CA MET A 512 -31.31 18.83 8.24
C MET A 512 -32.49 17.87 8.44
N GLU A 513 -32.51 16.78 7.67
CA GLU A 513 -33.54 15.74 7.79
C GLU A 513 -33.20 14.74 8.91
N PHE A 514 -31.93 14.32 8.99
CA PHE A 514 -31.45 13.47 10.07
C PHE A 514 -29.94 13.61 10.28
N GLU A 515 -29.49 13.15 11.44
CA GLU A 515 -28.08 12.91 11.73
C GLU A 515 -27.86 11.47 12.19
N GLN A 516 -26.69 10.92 11.88
CA GLN A 516 -26.35 9.53 12.18
C GLN A 516 -24.82 9.35 12.25
N GLY A 517 -24.40 8.17 12.68
CA GLY A 517 -23.00 7.80 12.78
C GLY A 517 -22.48 7.94 14.21
N ILE A 518 -21.24 7.51 14.44
CA ILE A 518 -20.64 7.65 15.76
C ILE A 518 -20.54 9.13 16.11
N ARG A 519 -21.12 9.50 17.27
CA ARG A 519 -21.24 10.89 17.74
C ARG A 519 -21.97 11.81 16.75
N ASN A 520 -22.87 11.28 15.93
CA ASN A 520 -23.55 12.05 14.86
C ASN A 520 -22.52 12.68 13.92
N GLU A 521 -21.62 11.86 13.36
CA GLU A 521 -20.59 12.33 12.42
C GLU A 521 -21.16 12.73 11.04
N TRP A 522 -22.35 12.24 10.67
CA TRP A 522 -23.00 12.52 9.40
C TRP A 522 -24.32 13.26 9.61
N ALA A 523 -24.55 14.32 8.83
CA ALA A 523 -25.82 15.01 8.74
C ALA A 523 -26.31 14.96 7.29
N PHE A 524 -27.61 14.70 7.10
CA PHE A 524 -28.21 14.62 5.78
C PHE A 524 -29.26 15.73 5.59
N ILE A 525 -29.19 16.39 4.44
CA ILE A 525 -30.12 17.44 4.02
C ILE A 525 -30.78 16.98 2.74
N ARG A 526 -32.12 16.97 2.73
CA ARG A 526 -32.92 16.58 1.56
C ARG A 526 -32.94 17.70 0.53
N LEU A 527 -32.67 17.35 -0.72
CA LEU A 527 -32.85 18.24 -1.88
C LEU A 527 -33.97 17.73 -2.78
N ARG A 528 -34.55 18.65 -3.57
CA ARG A 528 -35.58 18.41 -4.59
C ARG A 528 -34.95 18.48 -5.98
N PRO A 529 -34.52 17.35 -6.55
CA PRO A 529 -33.80 17.34 -7.82
C PRO A 529 -34.68 17.87 -8.96
N SER A 530 -34.12 18.70 -9.83
CA SER A 530 -34.80 19.13 -11.06
C SER A 530 -35.12 17.94 -11.97
N GLU A 531 -36.32 17.90 -12.53
CA GLU A 531 -36.71 16.91 -13.55
C GLU A 531 -35.89 17.02 -14.84
N ARG A 532 -35.30 18.20 -15.07
CA ARG A 532 -34.42 18.49 -16.21
C ARG A 532 -33.09 19.04 -15.69
N PRO A 533 -32.19 18.16 -15.21
CA PRO A 533 -30.94 18.61 -14.62
C PRO A 533 -30.03 19.21 -15.69
N VAL A 534 -29.38 20.33 -15.36
CA VAL A 534 -28.36 20.96 -16.19
C VAL A 534 -27.02 20.67 -15.54
N PHE A 535 -26.17 19.86 -16.16
CA PHE A 535 -24.90 19.50 -15.53
C PHE A 535 -23.94 20.68 -15.40
N PRO A 536 -23.03 20.65 -14.39
CA PRO A 536 -22.00 21.66 -14.26
C PRO A 536 -21.21 21.79 -15.57
N THR A 537 -20.84 23.01 -15.92
CA THR A 537 -19.93 23.24 -17.04
C THR A 537 -18.62 22.53 -16.75
N GLN A 538 -18.20 21.64 -17.66
CA GLN A 538 -16.89 21.03 -17.56
C GLN A 538 -15.85 22.12 -17.77
N THR A 539 -15.10 22.43 -16.71
CA THR A 539 -13.93 23.29 -16.84
C THR A 539 -12.96 22.63 -17.81
N PRO A 540 -12.42 23.38 -18.80
CA PRO A 540 -11.39 22.87 -19.69
C PRO A 540 -10.21 22.29 -18.90
N TYR A 541 -9.42 21.45 -19.56
CA TYR A 541 -8.24 20.86 -18.95
C TYR A 541 -7.37 21.95 -18.33
N ALA A 542 -7.05 21.82 -17.04
CA ALA A 542 -6.01 22.64 -16.44
C ALA A 542 -4.65 22.16 -17.01
N MET A 543 -4.33 22.54 -18.25
CA MET A 543 -2.96 22.48 -18.76
C MET A 543 -2.20 23.64 -18.12
N SER A 544 -1.95 23.57 -16.82
CA SER A 544 -1.21 24.61 -16.13
C SER A 544 -0.48 24.05 -14.91
N VAL A 545 0.70 23.50 -15.18
CA VAL A 545 1.91 23.82 -14.39
C VAL A 545 3.01 24.17 -15.40
N GLU A 546 2.73 25.13 -16.27
CA GLU A 546 3.77 26.02 -16.81
C GLU A 546 3.60 27.33 -16.04
N ASN A 547 4.71 27.82 -15.48
CA ASN A 547 4.85 29.10 -14.78
C ASN A 547 4.23 29.20 -13.38
N GLN A 548 4.85 28.53 -12.40
CA GLN A 548 5.10 29.18 -11.11
C GLN A 548 6.57 28.93 -10.72
N ASP A 549 7.33 30.02 -10.86
CA ASP A 549 8.61 30.35 -10.24
C ASP A 549 9.91 29.83 -10.90
N SER A 550 10.43 30.74 -11.74
CA SER A 550 11.81 31.24 -11.74
C SER A 550 12.52 31.22 -10.39
#